data_AF-A0A060CB32-F1
#
_entry.id   AF-A0A060CB32-F1
#
_cell.length_a   1.000
_cell.length_b   1.000
_cell.length_c   1.000
_cell.angle_alpha   90.00
_cell.angle_beta   90.00
_cell.angle_gamma   90.00
#
_symmetry.space_group_name_H-M   'P 1'
#
loop_
_entity.id
_entity.type
_entity.pdbx_description
1 polymer ?
#
loop_
_entity_poly.entity_id
_entity_poly.type
_entity_poly.pdbx_seq_one_letter_code
_entity_poly.pdbx_strand_id
1 'polypeptide(L)'
;SLQETLPATNFPELYSQGYDSVMASIPYWAQLDVIFEDETGEHVFNPQSVDPMDITGYNQNMSLHNGVVHTSLTWLNKLEIDIEVFVHKKVETLAVMGMSIRPINSPMNVTLRDSLDFQTSQRSWLKDLGADDEGIYMVVQPENVPTSKAAVFSSWDVEGS
;
A
#
# COMPACT_ATOMS: atom_id res chain seq x y z
N SER A 1 6.89 26.72 -6.06
CA SER A 1 8.18 26.21 -6.56
C SER A 1 7.95 25.67 -7.95
N LEU A 2 8.85 25.89 -8.92
CA LEU A 2 8.80 25.18 -10.21
C LEU A 2 9.06 23.68 -9.94
N GLN A 3 8.26 22.79 -10.53
CA GLN A 3 8.55 21.36 -10.48
C GLN A 3 9.83 21.07 -11.29
N GLU A 4 10.72 20.23 -10.78
CA GLU A 4 11.98 19.90 -11.46
C GLU A 4 11.70 19.29 -12.84
N THR A 5 12.52 19.68 -13.83
CA THR A 5 12.44 19.16 -15.20
C THR A 5 12.63 17.64 -15.18
N LEU A 6 11.84 16.93 -15.98
CA LEU A 6 11.96 15.48 -16.07
C LEU A 6 13.33 15.09 -16.66
N PRO A 7 13.91 13.94 -16.25
CA PRO A 7 15.14 13.41 -16.83
C PRO A 7 15.05 13.20 -18.35
N ALA A 8 13.83 12.98 -18.86
CA ALA A 8 13.51 12.93 -20.28
C ALA A 8 12.04 13.36 -20.49
N THR A 9 11.77 14.06 -21.59
CA THR A 9 10.41 14.38 -22.03
C THR A 9 10.28 14.16 -23.53
N ASN A 10 9.11 13.70 -23.96
CA ASN A 10 8.71 13.63 -25.35
C ASN A 10 8.03 14.93 -25.84
N PHE A 11 7.81 15.90 -24.96
CA PHE A 11 7.12 17.17 -25.26
C PHE A 11 7.87 18.39 -24.68
N PRO A 12 9.14 18.65 -25.10
CA PRO A 12 9.93 19.76 -24.56
C PRO A 12 9.29 21.13 -24.75
N GLU A 13 8.38 21.28 -25.73
CA GLU A 13 7.58 22.47 -25.95
C GLU A 13 6.69 22.83 -24.75
N LEU A 14 6.27 21.87 -23.93
CA LEU A 14 5.42 22.10 -22.77
C LEU A 14 6.15 22.86 -21.66
N TYR A 15 7.49 22.77 -21.58
CA TYR A 15 8.28 23.57 -20.65
C TYR A 15 8.21 25.07 -20.94
N SER A 16 7.96 25.45 -22.21
CA SER A 16 7.79 26.85 -22.59
C SER A 16 6.37 27.38 -22.32
N GLN A 17 5.39 26.48 -22.18
CA GLN A 17 3.97 26.80 -21.95
C GLN A 17 3.51 26.47 -20.52
N GLY A 18 4.43 26.04 -19.65
CA GLY A 18 4.14 25.62 -18.29
C GLY A 18 5.01 24.42 -17.89
N TYR A 19 4.39 23.27 -17.70
CA TYR A 19 5.00 22.06 -17.14
C TYR A 19 4.64 20.82 -17.96
N ASP A 20 5.47 19.79 -17.87
CA ASP A 20 5.09 18.44 -18.32
C ASP A 20 3.87 17.94 -17.53
N SER A 21 2.94 17.26 -18.21
CA SER A 21 1.83 16.57 -17.56
C SER A 21 2.34 15.27 -16.94
N VAL A 22 2.52 15.26 -15.62
CA VAL A 22 3.03 14.08 -14.89
C VAL A 22 1.99 13.58 -13.91
N MET A 23 1.86 12.26 -13.81
CA MET A 23 0.99 11.62 -12.83
C MET A 23 1.47 11.95 -11.41
N ALA A 24 0.54 12.34 -10.54
CA ALA A 24 0.73 12.32 -9.10
C ALA A 24 0.21 10.99 -8.55
N SER A 25 0.86 10.44 -7.53
CA SER A 25 0.40 9.21 -6.89
C SER A 25 -0.39 9.52 -5.62
N ILE A 26 -1.33 8.65 -5.28
CA ILE A 26 -1.94 8.59 -3.96
C ILE A 26 -1.03 7.80 -2.99
N PRO A 27 -1.23 7.90 -1.68
CA PRO A 27 -0.59 7.01 -0.71
C PRO A 27 -0.83 5.53 -1.06
N TYR A 28 0.14 4.69 -0.74
CA TYR A 28 -0.01 3.24 -0.84
C TYR A 28 -1.15 2.78 0.06
N TRP A 29 -2.13 2.11 -0.55
CA TRP A 29 -3.42 1.81 0.08
C TRP A 29 -3.52 0.36 0.57
N ALA A 30 -2.64 -0.53 0.10
CA ALA A 30 -2.65 -1.95 0.47
C ALA A 30 -1.67 -2.25 1.61
N GLN A 31 -1.65 -1.38 2.64
CA GLN A 31 -0.72 -1.51 3.76
C GLN A 31 -1.43 -2.10 4.98
N LEU A 32 -1.12 -3.35 5.27
CA LEU A 32 -1.50 -4.03 6.51
C LEU A 32 -0.24 -4.61 7.15
N ASP A 33 0.16 -4.04 8.27
CA ASP A 33 1.34 -4.51 8.99
C ASP A 33 0.99 -5.74 9.82
N VAL A 34 1.90 -6.72 9.85
CA VAL A 34 1.81 -7.90 10.71
C VAL A 34 2.83 -7.78 11.82
N ILE A 35 2.37 -7.77 13.07
CA ILE A 35 3.21 -7.54 14.24
C ILE A 35 3.10 -8.73 15.19
N PHE A 36 4.23 -9.23 15.68
CA PHE A 36 4.25 -10.19 16.78
C PHE A 36 5.44 -9.92 17.70
N GLU A 37 5.37 -10.41 18.93
CA GLU A 37 6.44 -10.29 19.91
C GLU A 37 6.92 -11.68 20.32
N ASP A 38 8.25 -11.86 20.46
CA ASP A 38 8.86 -13.06 21.01
C ASP A 38 10.04 -12.72 21.94
N GLU A 39 10.83 -13.74 22.31
CA GLU A 39 11.98 -13.58 23.22
C GLU A 39 13.06 -12.61 22.72
N THR A 40 13.09 -12.32 21.41
CA THR A 40 14.04 -11.41 20.78
C THR A 40 13.50 -9.99 20.61
N GLY A 41 12.21 -9.77 20.87
CA GLY A 41 11.54 -8.47 20.84
C GLY A 41 10.32 -8.43 19.91
N GLU A 42 9.87 -7.21 19.61
CA GLU A 42 8.81 -6.95 18.64
C GLU A 42 9.35 -7.07 17.21
N HIS A 43 8.60 -7.77 16.37
CA HIS A 43 8.85 -7.91 14.93
C HIS A 43 7.71 -7.29 14.17
N VAL A 44 8.04 -6.47 13.16
CA VAL A 44 7.05 -5.78 12.32
C VAL A 44 7.30 -6.14 10.85
N PHE A 45 6.35 -6.81 10.24
CA PHE A 45 6.30 -6.98 8.80
C PHE A 45 5.64 -5.74 8.20
N ASN A 46 6.45 -4.91 7.53
CA ASN A 46 5.98 -3.79 6.74
C ASN A 46 6.56 -3.91 5.32
N PRO A 47 5.73 -3.93 4.26
CA PRO A 47 6.21 -4.08 2.89
C PRO A 47 7.23 -3.03 2.42
N GLN A 48 7.27 -1.85 3.06
CA GLN A 48 8.20 -0.77 2.71
C GLN A 48 9.58 -0.93 3.36
N SER A 49 9.70 -1.71 4.45
CA SER A 49 10.92 -1.76 5.26
C SER A 49 11.37 -3.15 5.71
N VAL A 50 10.64 -4.22 5.34
CA VAL A 50 11.00 -5.60 5.70
C VAL A 50 12.36 -5.99 5.10
N ASP A 51 13.21 -6.67 5.89
CA ASP A 51 14.47 -7.20 5.40
C ASP A 51 14.21 -8.41 4.48
N PRO A 52 14.67 -8.39 3.22
CA PRO A 52 14.53 -9.54 2.32
C PRO A 52 15.14 -10.84 2.86
N MET A 53 16.13 -10.77 3.76
CA MET A 53 16.73 -11.96 4.39
C MET A 53 15.79 -12.68 5.35
N ASP A 54 14.77 -12.00 5.88
CA ASP A 54 13.76 -12.57 6.76
C ASP A 54 12.64 -13.28 5.98
N ILE A 55 12.69 -13.25 4.65
CA ILE A 55 11.68 -13.79 3.77
C ILE A 55 12.21 -15.02 3.03
N THR A 56 11.47 -16.12 3.13
CA THR A 56 11.72 -17.34 2.35
C THR A 56 10.46 -17.74 1.58
N GLY A 57 10.63 -18.58 0.56
CA GLY A 57 9.48 -19.11 -0.19
C GLY A 57 8.66 -18.08 -0.97
N TYR A 58 9.19 -16.86 -1.20
CA TYR A 58 8.47 -15.81 -1.89
C TYR A 58 8.03 -16.23 -3.31
N ASN A 59 6.73 -16.11 -3.58
CA ASN A 59 6.15 -16.27 -4.91
C ASN A 59 5.11 -15.17 -5.12
N GLN A 60 5.16 -14.52 -6.27
CA GLN A 60 4.10 -13.62 -6.70
C GLN A 60 3.68 -13.96 -8.12
N ASN A 61 2.37 -14.01 -8.35
CA ASN A 61 1.81 -14.21 -9.67
C ASN A 61 0.57 -13.34 -9.87
N MET A 62 0.28 -13.03 -11.13
CA MET A 62 -0.92 -12.30 -11.53
C MET A 62 -1.73 -13.18 -12.47
N SER A 63 -2.99 -13.43 -12.11
CA SER A 63 -3.92 -14.10 -13.00
C SER A 63 -4.44 -13.13 -14.06
N LEU A 64 -4.08 -13.36 -15.33
CA LEU A 64 -4.59 -12.56 -16.45
C LEU A 64 -6.09 -12.77 -16.72
N HIS A 65 -6.69 -13.82 -16.14
CA HIS A 65 -8.11 -14.11 -16.31
C HIS A 65 -9.00 -13.17 -15.48
N ASN A 66 -8.60 -12.87 -14.23
CA ASN A 66 -9.40 -12.09 -13.28
C ASN A 66 -8.67 -10.84 -12.74
N GLY A 67 -7.38 -10.65 -13.05
CA GLY A 67 -6.59 -9.52 -12.59
C GLY A 67 -6.16 -9.58 -11.14
N VAL A 68 -6.34 -10.72 -10.46
CA VAL A 68 -5.92 -10.91 -9.07
C VAL A 68 -4.41 -11.16 -9.01
N VAL A 69 -3.73 -10.44 -8.13
CA VAL A 69 -2.34 -10.68 -7.76
C VAL A 69 -2.32 -11.52 -6.49
N HIS A 70 -1.67 -12.67 -6.52
CA HIS A 70 -1.43 -13.52 -5.37
C HIS A 70 0.05 -13.46 -4.98
N THR A 71 0.34 -13.21 -3.71
CA THR A 71 1.69 -13.22 -3.14
C THR A 71 1.70 -14.18 -1.95
N SER A 72 2.60 -15.17 -1.96
CA SER A 72 2.82 -16.09 -0.83
C SER A 72 4.26 -16.00 -0.35
N LEU A 73 4.48 -15.99 0.96
CA LEU A 73 5.80 -15.97 1.55
C LEU A 73 5.83 -16.59 2.95
N THR A 74 7.02 -16.93 3.41
CA THR A 74 7.29 -17.29 4.81
C THR A 74 8.14 -16.19 5.43
N TRP A 75 7.67 -15.60 6.53
CA TRP A 75 8.37 -14.55 7.26
C TRP A 75 8.96 -15.09 8.57
N LEU A 76 10.26 -14.81 8.78
CA LEU A 76 11.08 -15.23 9.94
C LEU A 76 11.03 -16.74 10.25
N ASN A 77 10.65 -17.57 9.27
CA ASN A 77 10.32 -18.99 9.46
C ASN A 77 9.31 -19.26 10.60
N LYS A 78 8.42 -18.28 10.85
CA LYS A 78 7.41 -18.33 11.92
C LYS A 78 5.99 -18.22 11.37
N LEU A 79 5.78 -17.37 10.36
CA LEU A 79 4.47 -17.10 9.77
C LEU A 79 4.49 -17.40 8.27
N GLU A 80 3.52 -18.16 7.80
CA GLU A 80 3.16 -18.23 6.38
C GLU A 80 2.12 -17.14 6.11
N ILE A 81 2.37 -16.33 5.08
CA ILE A 81 1.54 -15.18 4.71
C ILE A 81 1.15 -15.35 3.24
N ASP A 82 -0.16 -15.42 3.00
CA ASP A 82 -0.77 -15.41 1.68
C ASP A 82 -1.58 -14.11 1.51
N ILE A 83 -1.33 -13.39 0.43
CA ILE A 83 -1.94 -12.08 0.14
C ILE A 83 -2.58 -12.13 -1.24
N GLU A 84 -3.84 -11.73 -1.32
CA GLU A 84 -4.56 -11.51 -2.58
C GLU A 84 -4.93 -10.04 -2.72
N VAL A 85 -4.65 -9.45 -3.88
CA VAL A 85 -4.99 -8.05 -4.17
C VAL A 85 -5.67 -7.94 -5.53
N PHE A 86 -6.75 -7.16 -5.60
CA PHE A 86 -7.35 -6.76 -6.87
C PHE A 86 -8.02 -5.38 -6.80
N VAL A 87 -8.23 -4.77 -7.96
CA VAL A 87 -9.03 -3.55 -8.13
C VAL A 87 -10.33 -3.91 -8.84
N HIS A 88 -11.47 -3.47 -8.30
CA HIS A 88 -12.77 -3.92 -8.76
C HIS A 88 -13.15 -3.28 -10.11
N LYS A 89 -13.24 -4.10 -11.17
CA LYS A 89 -13.46 -3.62 -12.55
C LYS A 89 -14.73 -2.77 -12.77
N LYS A 90 -15.79 -2.97 -11.96
CA LYS A 90 -17.06 -2.22 -12.10
C LYS A 90 -17.21 -1.06 -11.11
N VAL A 91 -16.38 -1.02 -10.07
CA VAL A 91 -16.41 0.00 -9.01
C VAL A 91 -15.00 0.54 -8.97
N GLU A 92 -14.73 1.51 -9.82
CA GLU A 92 -13.37 1.96 -10.17
C GLU A 92 -12.58 2.49 -8.96
N THR A 93 -13.28 2.91 -7.90
CA THR A 93 -12.72 3.43 -6.66
C THR A 93 -12.51 2.36 -5.58
N LEU A 94 -12.88 1.11 -5.84
CA LEU A 94 -12.77 0.02 -4.87
C LEU A 94 -11.59 -0.89 -5.22
N ALA A 95 -10.69 -1.05 -4.25
CA ALA A 95 -9.67 -2.07 -4.26
C ALA A 95 -9.81 -2.93 -3.00
N VAL A 96 -9.44 -4.20 -3.10
CA VAL A 96 -9.59 -5.17 -2.02
C VAL A 96 -8.28 -5.92 -1.85
N MET A 97 -7.89 -6.08 -0.59
CA MET A 97 -6.80 -6.94 -0.17
C MET A 97 -7.33 -7.98 0.82
N GLY A 98 -6.99 -9.23 0.60
CA GLY A 98 -7.14 -10.32 1.56
C GLY A 98 -5.77 -10.77 2.04
N MET A 99 -5.63 -11.04 3.35
CA MET A 99 -4.42 -11.60 3.94
C MET A 99 -4.78 -12.79 4.82
N SER A 100 -4.13 -13.92 4.58
CA SER A 100 -4.20 -15.11 5.43
C SER A 100 -2.85 -15.31 6.10
N ILE A 101 -2.88 -15.49 7.42
CA ILE A 101 -1.68 -15.66 8.24
C ILE A 101 -1.80 -16.95 9.01
N ARG A 102 -0.78 -17.81 8.88
CA ARG A 102 -0.73 -19.10 9.56
C ARG A 102 0.59 -19.26 10.31
N PRO A 103 0.57 -19.54 11.62
CA PRO A 103 1.78 -19.88 12.34
C PRO A 103 2.28 -21.28 11.94
N ILE A 104 3.59 -21.43 11.79
CA ILE A 104 4.22 -22.69 11.34
C ILE A 104 4.39 -23.69 12.49
N ASN A 105 4.90 -23.24 13.65
CA ASN A 105 5.37 -24.13 14.71
C ASN A 105 4.45 -24.19 15.93
N SER A 106 3.88 -23.07 16.32
CA SER A 106 3.09 -22.94 17.54
C SER A 106 2.08 -21.80 17.41
N PRO A 107 0.95 -21.83 18.13
CA PRO A 107 0.06 -20.67 18.22
C PRO A 107 0.85 -19.39 18.58
N MET A 108 0.53 -18.30 17.90
CA MET A 108 1.18 -17.00 18.08
C MET A 108 0.12 -15.91 18.21
N ASN A 109 0.38 -14.94 19.08
CA ASN A 109 -0.38 -13.71 19.11
C ASN A 109 0.15 -12.79 18.01
N VAL A 110 -0.71 -12.45 17.07
CA VAL A 110 -0.41 -11.56 15.95
C VAL A 110 -1.34 -10.36 16.04
N THR A 111 -0.75 -9.17 15.95
CA THR A 111 -1.47 -7.91 15.85
C THR A 111 -1.43 -7.45 14.40
N LEU A 112 -2.59 -7.08 13.87
CA LEU A 112 -2.72 -6.45 12.57
C LEU A 112 -2.88 -4.95 12.75
N ARG A 113 -2.18 -4.17 11.91
CA ARG A 113 -2.29 -2.71 11.90
C ARG A 113 -2.52 -2.21 10.48
N ASP A 114 -3.72 -1.68 10.24
CA ASP A 114 -4.04 -0.90 9.05
C ASP A 114 -3.45 0.52 9.18
N SER A 115 -2.84 1.02 8.11
CA SER A 115 -2.22 2.34 8.09
C SER A 115 -2.17 2.95 6.69
N LEU A 116 -2.27 4.28 6.62
CA LEU A 116 -2.02 5.05 5.42
C LEU A 116 -0.81 5.96 5.64
N ASP A 117 0.24 5.79 4.83
CA ASP A 117 1.46 6.58 4.93
C ASP A 117 1.60 7.55 3.76
N PHE A 118 1.50 8.85 4.06
CA PHE A 118 1.68 9.92 3.07
C PHE A 118 3.07 9.90 2.39
N GLN A 119 4.12 9.41 3.07
CA GLN A 119 5.48 9.38 2.50
C GLN A 119 5.60 8.49 1.26
N THR A 120 4.64 7.59 1.05
CA THR A 120 4.56 6.74 -0.15
C THR A 120 3.93 7.46 -1.35
N SER A 121 3.35 8.64 -1.15
CA SER A 121 2.79 9.48 -2.21
C SER A 121 3.88 10.33 -2.88
N GLN A 122 3.67 10.67 -4.14
CA GLN A 122 4.60 11.44 -4.98
C GLN A 122 3.85 12.59 -5.66
N ARG A 123 4.50 13.77 -5.69
CA ARG A 123 4.00 14.99 -6.35
C ARG A 123 2.62 15.41 -5.85
N SER A 124 2.38 15.24 -4.55
CA SER A 124 1.11 15.57 -3.92
C SER A 124 1.35 16.25 -2.56
N TRP A 125 0.30 16.90 -2.07
CA TRP A 125 0.23 17.50 -0.75
C TRP A 125 -0.81 16.78 0.08
N LEU A 126 -0.46 16.45 1.33
CA LEU A 126 -1.43 16.06 2.34
C LEU A 126 -2.37 17.24 2.62
N LYS A 127 -3.68 17.01 2.51
CA LYS A 127 -4.72 18.02 2.73
C LYS A 127 -5.47 17.79 4.02
N ASP A 128 -5.79 16.53 4.29
CA ASP A 128 -6.52 16.14 5.49
C ASP A 128 -6.24 14.66 5.80
N LEU A 129 -6.43 14.27 7.06
CA LEU A 129 -6.42 12.89 7.51
C LEU A 129 -7.28 12.74 8.75
N GLY A 130 -7.78 11.54 8.99
CA GLY A 130 -8.58 11.26 10.16
C GLY A 130 -8.95 9.79 10.25
N ALA A 131 -9.73 9.49 11.29
CA ALA A 131 -10.29 8.18 11.54
C ALA A 131 -11.68 8.37 12.15
N ASP A 132 -12.58 7.43 11.86
CA ASP A 132 -13.90 7.31 12.47
C ASP A 132 -14.19 5.85 12.84
N ASP A 133 -15.44 5.54 13.19
CA ASP A 133 -15.86 4.19 13.57
C ASP A 133 -15.82 3.20 12.38
N GLU A 134 -15.74 3.68 11.15
CA GLU A 134 -15.76 2.86 9.92
C GLU A 134 -14.35 2.62 9.36
N GLY A 135 -13.39 3.50 9.63
CA GLY A 135 -12.02 3.31 9.17
C GLY A 135 -11.10 4.52 9.29
N ILE A 136 -10.05 4.52 8.48
CA ILE A 136 -9.08 5.60 8.38
C ILE A 136 -9.12 6.24 7.00
N TYR A 137 -8.84 7.54 6.92
CA TYR A 137 -8.79 8.24 5.65
C TYR A 137 -7.61 9.20 5.52
N MET A 138 -7.21 9.42 4.27
CA MET A 138 -6.23 10.43 3.90
C MET A 138 -6.69 11.13 2.61
N VAL A 139 -6.67 12.47 2.62
CA VAL A 139 -6.96 13.30 1.46
C VAL A 139 -5.67 13.92 0.95
N VAL A 140 -5.35 13.64 -0.31
CA VAL A 140 -4.20 14.22 -1.00
C VAL A 140 -4.64 15.08 -2.18
N GLN A 141 -3.74 15.96 -2.59
CA GLN A 141 -3.95 16.87 -3.70
C GLN A 141 -2.70 16.93 -4.55
N PRO A 142 -2.77 16.74 -5.88
CA PRO A 142 -1.62 16.90 -6.74
C PRO A 142 -0.99 18.29 -6.59
N GLU A 143 0.34 18.35 -6.67
CA GLU A 143 1.08 19.60 -6.77
C GLU A 143 0.57 20.45 -7.94
N ASN A 144 0.46 21.75 -7.74
CA ASN A 144 0.07 22.73 -8.77
C ASN A 144 -1.33 22.55 -9.39
N VAL A 145 -2.15 21.63 -8.88
CA VAL A 145 -3.55 21.44 -9.31
C VAL A 145 -4.50 21.57 -8.09
N PRO A 146 -4.67 22.79 -7.54
CA PRO A 146 -5.38 23.01 -6.27
C PRO A 146 -6.89 22.74 -6.35
N THR A 147 -7.43 22.51 -7.55
CA THR A 147 -8.83 22.16 -7.79
C THR A 147 -9.10 20.67 -7.75
N SER A 148 -8.06 19.82 -7.78
CA SER A 148 -8.20 18.35 -7.76
C SER A 148 -7.78 17.78 -6.40
N LYS A 149 -8.52 16.79 -5.92
CA LYS A 149 -8.27 16.06 -4.67
C LYS A 149 -8.59 14.58 -4.88
N ALA A 150 -7.89 13.72 -4.17
CA ALA A 150 -8.20 12.30 -4.05
C ALA A 150 -8.29 11.94 -2.56
N ALA A 151 -9.26 11.13 -2.20
CA ALA A 151 -9.38 10.56 -0.86
C ALA A 151 -9.11 9.06 -0.95
N VAL A 152 -8.25 8.57 -0.06
CA VAL A 152 -8.04 7.16 0.20
C VAL A 152 -8.72 6.87 1.53
N PHE A 153 -9.61 5.88 1.52
CA PHE A 153 -10.30 5.39 2.71
C PHE A 153 -9.97 3.91 2.84
N SER A 154 -9.62 3.48 4.05
CA SER A 154 -9.32 2.09 4.37
C SER A 154 -10.21 1.64 5.53
N SER A 155 -10.81 0.47 5.34
CA SER A 155 -11.59 -0.24 6.34
C SER A 155 -11.26 -1.71 6.20
N TRP A 156 -11.17 -2.42 7.32
CA TRP A 156 -10.84 -3.84 7.34
C TRP A 156 -11.66 -4.56 8.39
N ASP A 157 -11.76 -5.87 8.24
CA ASP A 157 -12.38 -6.77 9.21
C ASP A 157 -11.52 -8.04 9.33
N VAL A 158 -11.68 -8.77 10.43
CA VAL A 158 -10.94 -10.01 10.70
C VAL A 158 -11.90 -11.15 10.97
N GLU A 159 -11.81 -12.19 10.15
CA GLU A 159 -12.46 -13.47 10.42
C GLU A 159 -11.50 -14.37 11.20
N GLY A 160 -11.68 -14.43 12.52
CA GLY A 160 -10.95 -15.35 13.38
C GLY A 160 -11.68 -16.69 13.51
N SER A 161 -10.98 -17.81 13.23
CA SER A 161 -11.42 -19.18 13.54
C SER A 161 -10.59 -19.79 14.64
#